data_AF-A0A9D8IT06-F1
#
_entry.id   AF-A0A9D8IT06-F1
#
_cell.length_a   1.000
_cell.length_b   1.000
_cell.length_c   1.000
_cell.angle_alpha   90.00
_cell.angle_beta   90.00
_cell.angle_gamma   90.00
#
_symmetry.space_group_name_H-M   'P 1'
#
loop_
_entity.id
_entity.type
_entity.pdbx_description
1 polymer ?
#
loop_
_entity_poly.entity_id
_entity_poly.type
_entity_poly.pdbx_seq_one_letter_code
_entity_poly.pdbx_strand_id
1 'polypeptide(L)'
;MILFHISNLESRPVVWAERSFDEPVKGRAARGQRRLIRSSTTFPYDAGEENFRLLKQELGDAAFATTHFKKATAWLPTVNGSALPSSALIGPSPDSKVKPRLKPWRVTIAEISWDDLLQFLCSIGDTRTVAHGVALGKDVLFFRAALRFAGSLVARQQYLPGVVVIGESFRAQWQPVFLDADKERFTSLLKAMPPSVHALTRERYSQARKTPLTVDRQKLLTDIITEFIDHLVRPAAASEHPMIESPSQRKPPAFESLHSQWLHALQIPAGMLRGETKSLAELAQQVAEWRRPIDRLSESDFRLCFRLHEPDGSIPSRISGKEAENHTWRVEYLLQRHDDPSILLPVKELWKNGSRQEAAWDHAREYLLLSLGQAAALSQHVERSLKKSAPAGYELDTSSAHEFLTHQALIFEQAGFGVFLPAWWTRKGTSKHGCV
;
A
#
# COMPACT_ATOMS: atom_id res chain seq x y z
N MET A 1 -13.17 31.64 3.19
CA MET A 1 -12.93 30.21 3.43
C MET A 1 -11.88 29.70 2.46
N ILE A 2 -10.91 28.92 2.92
CA ILE A 2 -9.90 28.20 2.11
C ILE A 2 -10.07 26.70 2.37
N LEU A 3 -10.06 25.90 1.31
CA LEU A 3 -10.08 24.44 1.37
C LEU A 3 -8.78 23.91 0.77
N PHE A 4 -8.03 23.18 1.59
CA PHE A 4 -6.71 22.67 1.27
C PHE A 4 -6.77 21.24 0.73
N HIS A 5 -5.98 20.96 -0.30
CA HIS A 5 -5.92 19.66 -0.95
C HIS A 5 -4.49 19.17 -1.15
N ILE A 6 -4.32 17.84 -1.09
CA ILE A 6 -3.10 17.13 -1.47
C ILE A 6 -3.41 16.28 -2.71
N SER A 7 -2.53 16.34 -3.70
CA SER A 7 -2.53 15.49 -4.89
C SER A 7 -1.16 14.86 -5.07
N ASN A 8 -1.11 13.72 -5.75
CA ASN A 8 0.12 13.19 -6.31
C ASN A 8 0.28 13.72 -7.75
N LEU A 9 1.43 14.29 -8.05
CA LEU A 9 1.83 14.75 -9.37
C LEU A 9 3.14 14.06 -9.75
N GLU A 10 3.06 13.02 -10.59
CA GLU A 10 4.22 12.26 -11.07
C GLU A 10 5.09 11.71 -9.92
N SER A 11 4.45 11.00 -8.98
CA SER A 11 5.06 10.39 -7.80
C SER A 11 5.61 11.40 -6.77
N ARG A 12 5.18 12.66 -6.85
CA ARG A 12 5.50 13.69 -5.86
C ARG A 12 4.23 14.25 -5.23
N PRO A 13 4.17 14.38 -3.90
CA PRO A 13 3.07 15.07 -3.26
C PRO A 13 3.14 16.55 -3.61
N VAL A 14 2.00 17.10 -3.96
CA VAL A 14 1.82 18.52 -4.19
C VAL A 14 0.56 18.98 -3.50
N VAL A 15 0.54 20.25 -3.21
CA VAL A 15 -0.52 20.89 -2.46
C VAL A 15 -1.17 21.94 -3.33
N TRP A 16 -2.49 22.03 -3.28
CA TRP A 16 -3.27 23.05 -3.97
C TRP A 16 -4.49 23.41 -3.11
N ALA A 17 -5.11 24.57 -3.35
CA ALA A 17 -6.17 25.06 -2.48
C ALA A 17 -7.24 25.82 -3.25
N GLU A 18 -8.47 25.69 -2.77
CA GLU A 18 -9.62 26.45 -3.24
C GLU A 18 -9.95 27.58 -2.27
N ARG A 19 -10.39 28.73 -2.77
CA ARG A 19 -10.85 29.86 -1.96
C ARG A 19 -12.28 30.25 -2.35
N SER A 20 -13.10 30.50 -1.33
CA SER A 20 -14.38 31.20 -1.49
C SER A 20 -14.14 32.68 -1.76
N PHE A 21 -14.78 33.21 -2.80
CA PHE A 21 -14.83 34.63 -3.10
C PHE A 21 -16.16 35.20 -2.61
N ASP A 22 -16.13 36.35 -1.94
CA ASP A 22 -17.33 37.00 -1.40
C ASP A 22 -18.24 37.57 -2.50
N GLU A 23 -17.74 37.73 -3.73
CA GLU A 23 -18.54 38.00 -4.91
C GLU A 23 -18.53 36.78 -5.86
N PRO A 24 -19.69 36.36 -6.40
CA PRO A 24 -19.72 35.34 -7.43
C PRO A 24 -18.91 35.86 -8.62
N VAL A 25 -17.82 35.17 -8.95
CA VAL A 25 -17.06 35.42 -10.17
C VAL A 25 -18.04 35.22 -11.33
N LYS A 26 -18.65 36.32 -11.81
CA LYS A 26 -19.42 36.33 -13.04
C LYS A 26 -18.43 35.92 -14.11
N GLY A 27 -18.51 34.66 -14.53
CA GLY A 27 -17.84 34.21 -15.74
C GLY A 27 -18.22 35.20 -16.82
N ARG A 28 -17.27 36.01 -17.27
CA ARG A 28 -17.46 36.88 -18.44
C ARG A 28 -17.78 35.93 -19.58
N ALA A 29 -19.07 35.75 -19.86
CA ALA A 29 -19.51 35.18 -21.11
C ALA A 29 -18.92 36.09 -22.18
N ALA A 30 -17.89 35.62 -22.87
CA ALA A 30 -17.28 36.31 -23.98
C ALA A 30 -18.34 36.41 -25.10
N ARG A 31 -19.18 37.45 -25.04
CA ARG A 31 -20.03 37.87 -26.14
C ARG A 31 -19.10 38.40 -27.22
N GLY A 32 -19.01 37.65 -28.32
CA GLY A 32 -18.44 38.13 -29.56
C GLY A 32 -16.93 38.23 -29.56
N GLN A 33 -16.23 37.10 -29.73
CA GLN A 33 -15.07 37.03 -30.62
C GLN A 33 -14.74 35.56 -30.87
N ARG A 34 -14.89 35.12 -32.13
CA ARG A 34 -14.18 33.95 -32.66
C ARG A 34 -12.68 34.28 -32.61
N ARG A 35 -12.08 34.16 -31.43
CA ARG A 35 -10.63 34.17 -31.24
C ARG A 35 -10.21 32.74 -30.97
N LEU A 36 -9.27 32.27 -31.79
CA LEU A 36 -8.58 31.01 -31.65
C LEU A 36 -8.33 30.67 -30.18
N ILE A 37 -8.59 29.42 -29.82
CA ILE A 37 -8.29 28.79 -28.52
C ILE A 37 -6.80 29.06 -28.21
N ARG A 38 -6.54 30.13 -27.45
CA ARG A 38 -5.20 30.53 -26.99
C ARG A 38 -5.22 30.52 -25.47
N SER A 39 -4.39 29.65 -24.90
CA SER A 39 -3.96 29.56 -23.49
C SER A 39 -5.01 29.21 -22.43
N SER A 40 -4.66 28.25 -21.58
CA SER A 40 -5.46 27.65 -20.50
C SER A 40 -6.15 28.65 -19.57
N THR A 41 -7.44 28.44 -19.35
CA THR A 41 -8.25 29.15 -18.37
C THR A 41 -7.84 28.78 -16.94
N THR A 42 -7.61 29.78 -16.10
CA THR A 42 -7.35 29.63 -14.66
C THR A 42 -8.61 29.15 -13.95
N PHE A 43 -8.44 28.22 -13.01
CA PHE A 43 -9.52 27.73 -12.17
C PHE A 43 -10.13 28.88 -11.35
N PRO A 44 -11.45 29.14 -11.42
CA PRO A 44 -12.05 30.31 -10.78
C PRO A 44 -11.91 30.34 -9.27
N TYR A 45 -11.79 29.18 -8.62
CA TYR A 45 -11.63 29.06 -7.16
C TYR A 45 -10.18 28.88 -6.73
N ASP A 46 -9.19 29.04 -7.62
CA ASP A 46 -7.77 28.90 -7.28
C ASP A 46 -7.39 29.87 -6.15
N ALA A 47 -6.85 29.36 -5.05
CA ALA A 47 -6.42 30.21 -3.95
C ALA A 47 -5.22 31.10 -4.34
N GLY A 48 -4.39 30.68 -5.29
CA GLY A 48 -3.22 31.45 -5.69
C GLY A 48 -2.14 31.56 -4.59
N GLU A 49 -1.02 32.19 -4.93
CA GLU A 49 0.21 32.15 -4.11
C GLU A 49 0.08 32.89 -2.78
N GLU A 50 -0.62 34.03 -2.74
CA GLU A 50 -0.77 34.84 -1.52
C GLU A 50 -1.56 34.11 -0.44
N ASN A 51 -2.66 33.44 -0.81
CA ASN A 51 -3.45 32.64 0.14
C ASN A 51 -2.68 31.42 0.63
N PHE A 52 -1.78 30.88 -0.20
CA PHE A 52 -0.88 29.80 0.22
C PHE A 52 0.12 30.24 1.29
N ARG A 53 0.65 31.46 1.20
CA ARG A 53 1.53 32.01 2.23
C ARG A 53 0.79 32.17 3.56
N LEU A 54 -0.47 32.60 3.52
CA LEU A 54 -1.33 32.67 4.72
C LEU A 54 -1.58 31.28 5.31
N LEU A 55 -1.87 30.29 4.46
CA LEU A 55 -2.07 28.92 4.91
C LEU A 55 -0.82 28.32 5.57
N LYS A 56 0.38 28.65 5.06
CA LYS A 56 1.65 28.29 5.70
C LYS A 56 1.80 28.95 7.08
N GLN A 57 1.42 30.21 7.24
CA GLN A 57 1.45 30.89 8.55
C GLN A 57 0.52 30.22 9.56
N GLU A 58 -0.69 29.84 9.14
CA GLU A 58 -1.70 29.22 10.01
C GLU A 58 -1.37 27.77 10.37
N LEU A 59 -0.73 27.01 9.47
CA LEU A 59 -0.37 25.61 9.69
C LEU A 59 1.03 25.40 10.28
N GLY A 60 1.78 26.49 10.47
CA GLY A 60 3.15 26.49 10.99
C GLY A 60 4.22 26.21 9.93
N ASP A 61 5.41 26.78 10.13
CA ASP A 61 6.54 26.65 9.19
C ASP A 61 6.99 25.20 8.97
N ALA A 62 6.79 24.35 9.97
CA ALA A 62 7.16 22.94 9.93
C ALA A 62 6.30 22.09 8.97
N ALA A 63 5.13 22.59 8.54
CA ALA A 63 4.26 21.86 7.62
C ALA A 63 4.59 22.13 6.14
N PHE A 64 5.28 23.24 5.83
CA PHE A 64 5.57 23.66 4.44
C PHE A 64 6.89 24.42 4.38
N ALA A 65 8.04 23.74 4.47
CA ALA A 65 9.32 24.43 4.34
C ALA A 65 9.51 25.00 2.91
N THR A 66 8.85 24.41 1.91
CA THR A 66 9.02 24.73 0.49
C THR A 66 8.23 25.98 0.05
N THR A 67 8.88 26.91 -0.65
CA THR A 67 8.28 28.16 -1.17
C THR A 67 8.10 28.19 -2.69
N HIS A 68 8.37 27.08 -3.37
CA HIS A 68 8.33 27.01 -4.84
C HIS A 68 6.92 26.72 -5.35
N PHE A 69 6.20 27.80 -5.68
CA PHE A 69 4.92 27.70 -6.36
C PHE A 69 5.10 27.41 -7.86
N LYS A 70 4.27 26.52 -8.39
CA LYS A 70 4.23 26.16 -9.81
C LYS A 70 2.79 26.18 -10.31
N LYS A 71 2.63 26.17 -11.63
CA LYS A 71 1.33 25.96 -12.25
C LYS A 71 1.20 24.50 -12.67
N ALA A 72 0.03 23.94 -12.42
CA ALA A 72 -0.36 22.62 -12.91
C ALA A 72 -1.72 22.69 -13.61
N THR A 73 -2.05 21.63 -14.34
CA THR A 73 -3.37 21.45 -14.92
C THR A 73 -4.17 20.47 -14.07
N ALA A 74 -5.26 20.95 -13.49
CA ALA A 74 -6.27 20.15 -12.81
C ALA A 74 -7.38 19.76 -13.77
N TRP A 75 -7.73 18.48 -13.81
CA TRP A 75 -8.88 17.97 -14.57
C TRP A 75 -10.12 18.00 -13.69
N LEU A 76 -10.91 19.07 -13.81
CA LEU A 76 -12.01 19.35 -12.88
C LEU A 76 -13.39 19.18 -13.53
N PRO A 77 -14.40 18.70 -12.78
CA PRO A 77 -15.78 18.68 -13.24
C PRO A 77 -16.21 20.07 -13.68
N THR A 78 -16.71 20.18 -14.91
CA THR A 78 -17.08 21.45 -15.53
C THR A 78 -18.47 21.36 -16.14
N VAL A 79 -19.31 22.34 -15.82
CA VAL A 79 -20.68 22.49 -16.32
C VAL A 79 -20.80 23.85 -16.98
N ASN A 80 -21.34 23.88 -18.21
CA ASN A 80 -21.54 25.13 -18.97
C ASN A 80 -20.28 26.04 -19.05
N GLY A 81 -19.09 25.41 -19.11
CA GLY A 81 -17.82 26.13 -19.19
C GLY A 81 -17.29 26.68 -17.87
N SER A 82 -17.98 26.45 -16.75
CA SER A 82 -17.54 26.83 -15.40
C SER A 82 -17.14 25.59 -14.59
N ALA A 83 -15.96 25.62 -13.98
CA ALA A 83 -15.52 24.56 -13.09
C ALA A 83 -16.38 24.51 -11.83
N LEU A 84 -16.64 23.31 -11.33
CA LEU A 84 -17.31 23.11 -10.04
C LEU A 84 -16.31 23.22 -8.89
N PRO A 85 -16.65 23.88 -7.78
CA PRO A 85 -15.87 23.80 -6.55
C PRO A 85 -15.96 22.38 -5.97
N SER A 86 -14.95 21.94 -5.23
CA SER A 86 -14.98 20.61 -4.60
C SER A 86 -15.91 20.53 -3.38
N SER A 87 -16.35 21.67 -2.84
CA SER A 87 -17.21 21.77 -1.67
C SER A 87 -18.16 22.96 -1.76
N ALA A 88 -19.35 22.81 -1.18
CA ALA A 88 -20.31 23.90 -1.02
C ALA A 88 -19.79 25.03 -0.12
N LEU A 89 -18.76 24.79 0.69
CA LEU A 89 -18.08 25.80 1.50
C LEU A 89 -17.26 26.80 0.67
N ILE A 90 -16.94 26.45 -0.58
CA ILE A 90 -16.13 27.28 -1.48
C ILE A 90 -16.99 28.06 -2.46
N GLY A 91 -18.07 27.45 -2.95
CA GLY A 91 -18.97 28.11 -3.87
C GLY A 91 -20.22 27.29 -4.14
N PRO A 92 -21.24 27.90 -4.75
CA PRO A 92 -22.47 27.22 -5.08
C PRO A 92 -22.21 26.11 -6.12
N SER A 93 -22.84 24.95 -5.91
CA SER A 93 -22.99 23.97 -6.99
C SER A 93 -24.08 24.49 -7.94
N PRO A 94 -23.79 24.75 -9.23
CA PRO A 94 -24.78 25.25 -10.16
C PRO A 94 -25.88 24.21 -10.34
N ASP A 95 -27.12 24.66 -10.19
CA ASP A 95 -28.31 23.84 -10.36
C ASP A 95 -28.53 23.60 -11.87
N SER A 96 -27.85 22.58 -12.38
CA SER A 96 -27.84 22.25 -13.81
C SER A 96 -28.08 20.77 -14.03
N LYS A 97 -29.05 20.46 -14.90
CA LYS A 97 -29.32 19.09 -15.35
C LYS A 97 -28.23 18.52 -16.25
N VAL A 98 -27.23 19.33 -16.63
CA VAL A 98 -26.14 18.91 -17.52
C VAL A 98 -25.12 18.09 -16.73
N LYS A 99 -24.86 16.85 -17.17
CA LYS A 99 -23.82 16.00 -16.56
C LYS A 99 -22.44 16.68 -16.66
N PRO A 100 -21.71 16.84 -15.54
CA PRO A 100 -20.37 17.42 -15.56
C PRO A 100 -19.41 16.62 -16.44
N ARG A 101 -18.49 17.31 -17.12
CA ARG A 101 -17.37 16.69 -17.84
C ARG A 101 -16.06 17.24 -17.32
N LEU A 102 -15.03 16.39 -17.27
CA LEU A 102 -13.69 16.83 -16.90
C LEU A 102 -13.12 17.75 -17.98
N LYS A 103 -12.65 18.93 -17.59
CA LYS A 103 -11.91 19.85 -18.46
C LYS A 103 -10.62 20.30 -17.77
N PRO A 104 -9.58 20.66 -18.53
CA PRO A 104 -8.33 21.14 -17.98
C PRO A 104 -8.48 22.58 -17.47
N TRP A 105 -8.07 22.82 -16.23
CA TRP A 105 -8.01 24.14 -15.60
C TRP A 105 -6.63 24.38 -15.01
N ARG A 106 -6.10 25.59 -15.15
CA ARG A 106 -4.82 25.94 -14.52
C ARG A 106 -5.03 26.24 -13.04
N VAL A 107 -4.27 25.59 -12.17
CA VAL A 107 -4.25 25.80 -10.71
C VAL A 107 -2.85 26.15 -10.23
N THR A 108 -2.78 26.84 -9.10
CA THR A 108 -1.54 27.08 -8.36
C THR A 108 -1.26 25.90 -7.44
N ILE A 109 -0.03 25.39 -7.49
CA ILE A 109 0.42 24.30 -6.63
C ILE A 109 1.68 24.69 -5.88
N ALA A 110 1.87 24.12 -4.69
CA ALA A 110 3.13 24.09 -3.97
C ALA A 110 3.66 22.66 -3.94
N GLU A 111 4.94 22.47 -4.27
CA GLU A 111 5.61 21.19 -4.02
C GLU A 111 5.87 21.06 -2.51
N ILE A 112 5.67 19.87 -1.97
CA ILE A 112 5.96 19.53 -0.57
C ILE A 112 6.88 18.32 -0.55
N SER A 113 7.86 18.30 0.35
CA SER A 113 8.69 17.10 0.55
C SER A 113 7.85 16.01 1.23
N TRP A 114 8.26 14.75 1.13
CA TRP A 114 7.60 13.67 1.87
C TRP A 114 7.80 13.82 3.38
N ASP A 115 8.95 14.33 3.83
CA ASP A 115 9.22 14.62 5.25
C ASP A 115 8.30 15.71 5.81
N ASP A 116 8.14 16.82 5.09
CA ASP A 116 7.23 17.92 5.47
C ASP A 116 5.78 17.42 5.48
N LEU A 117 5.40 16.62 4.47
CA LEU A 117 4.06 16.02 4.40
C LEU A 117 3.81 15.10 5.60
N LEU A 118 4.77 14.25 5.95
CA LEU A 118 4.68 13.38 7.12
C LEU A 118 4.50 14.17 8.41
N GLN A 119 5.34 15.19 8.62
CA GLN A 119 5.25 16.06 9.79
C GLN A 119 3.88 16.75 9.88
N PHE A 120 3.37 17.25 8.75
CA PHE A 120 2.04 17.83 8.66
C PHE A 120 0.92 16.83 8.96
N LEU A 121 0.94 15.62 8.37
CA LEU A 121 -0.10 14.62 8.58
C LEU A 121 -0.13 14.07 10.02
N CYS A 122 1.02 14.09 10.70
CA CYS A 122 1.16 13.76 12.10
C CYS A 122 0.67 14.87 13.04
N SER A 123 0.77 16.16 12.64
CA SER A 123 0.34 17.28 13.47
C SER A 123 -1.16 17.52 13.44
N ILE A 124 -1.85 17.10 12.37
CA ILE A 124 -3.30 17.28 12.24
C ILE A 124 -4.10 16.21 13.01
N GLY A 125 -5.11 16.67 13.76
CA GLY A 125 -6.11 15.81 14.41
C GLY A 125 -7.15 15.26 13.42
N ASP A 126 -8.19 14.61 13.93
CA ASP A 126 -9.33 14.14 13.09
C ASP A 126 -10.28 15.28 12.64
N THR A 127 -9.94 16.53 12.97
CA THR A 127 -10.72 17.71 12.62
C THR A 127 -10.54 18.09 11.16
N ARG A 128 -11.63 18.51 10.51
CA ARG A 128 -11.61 19.06 9.14
C ARG A 128 -11.23 20.52 9.09
N THR A 129 -11.19 21.21 10.22
CA THR A 129 -10.85 22.63 10.33
C THR A 129 -9.60 22.72 11.19
N VAL A 130 -8.58 23.38 10.63
CA VAL A 130 -7.24 23.48 11.22
C VAL A 130 -6.98 24.89 11.76
N ALA A 131 -7.62 25.90 11.17
CA ALA A 131 -7.63 27.28 11.62
C ALA A 131 -8.95 27.96 11.22
N HIS A 132 -9.22 29.16 11.76
CA HIS A 132 -10.39 29.92 11.35
C HIS A 132 -10.38 30.19 9.85
N GLY A 133 -11.41 29.70 9.15
CA GLY A 133 -11.53 29.87 7.70
C GLY A 133 -10.65 28.94 6.86
N VAL A 134 -9.96 27.96 7.46
CA VAL A 134 -9.14 26.96 6.74
C VAL A 134 -9.64 25.55 7.03
N ALA A 135 -10.08 24.84 5.99
CA ALA A 135 -10.49 23.44 6.07
C ALA A 135 -9.62 22.51 5.22
N LEU A 136 -9.63 21.23 5.57
CA LEU A 136 -8.94 20.14 4.89
C LEU A 136 -9.90 19.35 3.98
N GLY A 137 -9.43 19.09 2.76
CA GLY A 137 -10.09 18.23 1.79
C GLY A 137 -10.12 16.76 2.21
N LYS A 138 -10.96 15.97 1.55
CA LYS A 138 -11.04 14.51 1.79
C LYS A 138 -9.75 13.79 1.40
N ASP A 139 -9.01 14.32 0.42
CA ASP A 139 -7.71 13.80 0.03
C ASP A 139 -6.68 13.89 1.15
N VAL A 140 -6.64 14.97 1.94
CA VAL A 140 -5.79 15.06 3.14
C VAL A 140 -6.08 13.93 4.12
N LEU A 141 -7.37 13.68 4.39
CA LEU A 141 -7.79 12.59 5.27
C LEU A 141 -7.41 11.22 4.69
N PHE A 142 -7.46 11.06 3.37
CA PHE A 142 -6.99 9.87 2.68
C PHE A 142 -5.48 9.67 2.83
N PHE A 143 -4.66 10.70 2.61
CA PHE A 143 -3.21 10.63 2.83
C PHE A 143 -2.87 10.28 4.28
N ARG A 144 -3.62 10.80 5.25
CA ARG A 144 -3.46 10.43 6.67
C ARG A 144 -3.84 8.98 6.94
N ALA A 145 -4.90 8.47 6.31
CA ALA A 145 -5.29 7.07 6.42
C ALA A 145 -4.24 6.14 5.77
N ALA A 146 -3.67 6.54 4.63
CA ALA A 146 -2.57 5.84 3.98
C ALA A 146 -1.30 5.85 4.85
N LEU A 147 -0.97 6.97 5.51
CA LEU A 147 0.12 7.07 6.48
C LEU A 147 -0.10 6.13 7.67
N ARG A 148 -1.30 6.12 8.27
CA ARG A 148 -1.64 5.20 9.37
C ARG A 148 -1.48 3.73 8.95
N PHE A 149 -1.87 3.39 7.73
CA PHE A 149 -1.69 2.05 7.19
C PHE A 149 -0.20 1.72 6.99
N ALA A 150 0.58 2.61 6.38
CA ALA A 150 2.03 2.47 6.25
C ALA A 150 2.71 2.29 7.62
N GLY A 151 2.38 3.11 8.62
CA GLY A 151 2.87 3.00 9.98
C GLY A 151 2.52 1.65 10.64
N SER A 152 1.35 1.09 10.34
CA SER A 152 0.98 -0.26 10.82
C SER A 152 1.80 -1.38 10.18
N LEU A 153 2.24 -1.22 8.92
CA LEU A 153 3.15 -2.15 8.25
C LEU A 153 4.56 -2.05 8.86
N VAL A 154 5.03 -0.83 9.11
CA VAL A 154 6.33 -0.58 9.77
C VAL A 154 6.34 -1.18 11.19
N ALA A 155 5.29 -0.96 11.98
CA ALA A 155 5.18 -1.51 13.33
C ALA A 155 5.19 -3.05 13.37
N ARG A 156 4.72 -3.69 12.29
CA ARG A 156 4.73 -5.15 12.11
C ARG A 156 5.97 -5.66 11.35
N GLN A 157 6.92 -4.79 11.03
CA GLN A 157 8.14 -5.10 10.27
C GLN A 157 7.85 -5.72 8.88
N GLN A 158 6.73 -5.32 8.25
CA GLN A 158 6.30 -5.83 6.95
C GLN A 158 6.83 -4.97 5.80
N TYR A 159 8.15 -4.90 5.69
CA TYR A 159 8.82 -4.19 4.62
C TYR A 159 10.19 -4.82 4.34
N LEU A 160 10.69 -4.65 3.13
CA LEU A 160 11.96 -5.20 2.69
C LEU A 160 12.77 -4.14 1.92
N PRO A 161 14.10 -4.21 1.95
CA PRO A 161 14.94 -3.31 1.19
C PRO A 161 14.81 -3.61 -0.32
N GLY A 162 14.89 -2.58 -1.14
CA GLY A 162 14.70 -2.66 -2.57
C GLY A 162 15.55 -1.63 -3.33
N VAL A 163 15.47 -1.70 -4.66
CA VAL A 163 16.06 -0.72 -5.57
C VAL A 163 14.97 -0.30 -6.56
N VAL A 164 14.73 0.99 -6.68
CA VAL A 164 13.78 1.58 -7.64
C VAL A 164 14.52 2.40 -8.68
N VAL A 165 14.05 2.32 -9.92
CA VAL A 165 14.55 3.13 -11.04
C VAL A 165 13.71 4.39 -11.18
N ILE A 166 14.36 5.55 -11.16
CA ILE A 166 13.75 6.88 -11.29
C ILE A 166 14.39 7.57 -12.50
N GLY A 167 13.72 7.51 -13.64
CA GLY A 167 14.30 7.95 -14.92
C GLY A 167 15.52 7.09 -15.25
N GLU A 168 16.71 7.70 -15.28
CA GLU A 168 17.98 7.02 -15.53
C GLU A 168 18.77 6.74 -14.24
N SER A 169 18.22 7.09 -13.07
CA SER A 169 18.89 6.96 -11.79
C SER A 169 18.31 5.81 -10.96
N PHE A 170 19.09 5.30 -10.01
CA PHE A 170 18.69 4.22 -9.11
C PHE A 170 18.64 4.74 -7.67
N ARG A 171 17.59 4.37 -6.93
CA ARG A 171 17.40 4.74 -5.52
C ARG A 171 17.18 3.48 -4.71
N ALA A 172 17.93 3.31 -3.63
CA ALA A 172 17.63 2.30 -2.61
C ALA A 172 16.35 2.72 -1.87
N GLN A 173 15.40 1.82 -1.68
CA GLN A 173 14.08 2.14 -1.09
C GLN A 173 13.56 0.99 -0.23
N TRP A 174 12.99 1.29 0.94
CA TRP A 174 12.21 0.33 1.72
C TRP A 174 10.81 0.20 1.10
N GLN A 175 10.43 -1.04 0.79
CA GLN A 175 9.20 -1.35 0.07
C GLN A 175 8.27 -2.22 0.91
N PRO A 176 6.94 -2.01 0.85
CA PRO A 176 5.97 -2.79 1.60
C PRO A 176 6.01 -4.27 1.23
N VAL A 177 5.68 -5.12 2.20
CA VAL A 177 5.22 -6.49 1.96
C VAL A 177 3.77 -6.57 2.43
N PHE A 178 2.83 -6.75 1.51
CA PHE A 178 1.42 -6.87 1.86
C PHE A 178 1.09 -8.33 2.17
N LEU A 179 0.68 -8.64 3.40
CA LEU A 179 0.17 -9.97 3.72
C LEU A 179 -1.36 -9.97 3.59
N ASP A 180 -1.97 -11.13 3.79
CA ASP A 180 -3.41 -11.31 3.54
C ASP A 180 -4.30 -10.41 4.39
N ALA A 181 -3.93 -10.23 5.66
CA ALA A 181 -4.62 -9.32 6.58
C ALA A 181 -4.59 -7.85 6.10
N ASP A 182 -3.72 -7.51 5.14
CA ASP A 182 -3.54 -6.16 4.62
C ASP A 182 -4.40 -5.89 3.37
N LYS A 183 -4.84 -6.95 2.65
CA LYS A 183 -5.60 -6.86 1.40
C LYS A 183 -6.94 -6.12 1.56
N GLU A 184 -7.64 -6.34 2.67
CA GLU A 184 -8.92 -5.67 2.95
C GLU A 184 -8.72 -4.17 3.23
N ARG A 185 -7.72 -3.82 4.03
CA ARG A 185 -7.38 -2.42 4.33
C ARG A 185 -6.91 -1.69 3.08
N PHE A 186 -6.05 -2.31 2.28
CA PHE A 186 -5.60 -1.77 0.99
C PHE A 186 -6.79 -1.51 0.06
N THR A 187 -7.70 -2.48 -0.08
CA THR A 187 -8.90 -2.37 -0.92
C THR A 187 -9.85 -1.29 -0.42
N SER A 188 -10.03 -1.16 0.90
CA SER A 188 -10.84 -0.12 1.53
C SER A 188 -10.27 1.28 1.26
N LEU A 189 -8.95 1.45 1.39
CA LEU A 189 -8.28 2.69 1.01
C LEU A 189 -8.41 2.99 -0.48
N LEU A 190 -8.23 1.98 -1.34
CA LEU A 190 -8.38 2.14 -2.79
C LEU A 190 -9.78 2.64 -3.16
N LYS A 191 -10.83 2.06 -2.55
CA LYS A 191 -12.23 2.51 -2.72
C LYS A 191 -12.44 3.93 -2.20
N ALA A 192 -11.82 4.28 -1.08
CA ALA A 192 -11.93 5.60 -0.45
C ALA A 192 -11.13 6.70 -1.15
N MET A 193 -10.14 6.35 -2.00
CA MET A 193 -9.25 7.30 -2.67
C MET A 193 -10.03 8.36 -3.47
N PRO A 194 -9.99 9.64 -3.04
CA PRO A 194 -10.67 10.72 -3.76
C PRO A 194 -10.05 10.97 -5.14
N PRO A 195 -10.85 11.34 -6.16
CA PRO A 195 -10.32 11.71 -7.48
C PRO A 195 -9.31 12.88 -7.45
N SER A 196 -9.41 13.78 -6.47
CA SER A 196 -8.47 14.89 -6.28
C SER A 196 -7.03 14.45 -6.06
N VAL A 197 -6.80 13.22 -5.58
CA VAL A 197 -5.46 12.65 -5.36
C VAL A 197 -4.67 12.48 -6.67
N HIS A 198 -5.36 12.34 -7.81
CA HIS A 198 -4.74 12.11 -9.11
C HIS A 198 -5.31 13.02 -10.22
N ALA A 199 -5.89 14.16 -9.84
CA ALA A 199 -6.53 15.09 -10.76
C ALA A 199 -5.52 16.00 -11.50
N LEU A 200 -4.27 16.05 -11.07
CA LEU A 200 -3.26 16.99 -11.55
C LEU A 200 -2.32 16.38 -12.59
N THR A 201 -1.91 17.22 -13.54
CA THR A 201 -0.92 16.92 -14.58
C THR A 201 -0.02 18.13 -14.81
N ARG A 202 1.26 17.93 -15.18
CA ARG A 202 2.16 19.07 -15.47
C ARG A 202 1.65 19.84 -16.69
N GLU A 203 1.78 21.17 -16.63
CA GLU A 203 1.24 22.07 -17.67
C GLU A 203 1.82 21.79 -19.07
N ARG A 204 3.07 21.31 -19.17
CA ARG A 204 3.69 20.95 -20.46
C ARG A 204 2.93 19.84 -21.19
N TYR A 205 2.29 18.92 -20.47
CA TYR A 205 1.54 17.82 -21.08
C TYR A 205 0.11 18.20 -21.48
N SER A 206 -0.45 19.27 -20.92
CA SER A 206 -1.86 19.59 -21.09
C SER A 206 -2.18 20.39 -22.35
N GLN A 207 -1.23 21.19 -22.86
CA GLN A 207 -1.49 22.03 -24.05
C GLN A 207 -1.84 21.21 -25.31
N ALA A 208 -1.48 19.92 -25.35
CA ALA A 208 -1.82 19.00 -26.43
C ALA A 208 -2.95 18.01 -26.09
N ARG A 209 -3.28 17.82 -24.80
CA ARG A 209 -4.20 16.75 -24.36
C ARG A 209 -5.63 17.23 -24.20
N LYS A 210 -6.57 16.46 -24.74
CA LYS A 210 -8.02 16.70 -24.63
C LYS A 210 -8.69 15.91 -23.50
N THR A 211 -8.00 14.93 -22.92
CA THR A 211 -8.52 14.04 -21.88
C THR A 211 -7.52 13.85 -20.73
N PRO A 212 -8.01 13.57 -19.50
CA PRO A 212 -7.15 13.22 -18.36
C PRO A 212 -6.27 12.00 -18.64
N LEU A 213 -5.17 11.88 -17.89
CA LEU A 213 -4.38 10.65 -17.86
C LEU A 213 -5.19 9.53 -17.19
N THR A 214 -5.17 8.35 -17.80
CA THR A 214 -5.59 7.13 -17.09
C THR A 214 -4.52 6.83 -16.05
N VAL A 215 -4.94 6.77 -14.78
CA VAL A 215 -4.06 6.50 -13.65
C VAL A 215 -4.39 5.11 -13.12
N ASP A 216 -3.38 4.26 -13.00
CA ASP A 216 -3.48 3.03 -12.25
C ASP A 216 -3.55 3.38 -10.76
N ARG A 217 -4.75 3.32 -10.20
CA ARG A 217 -5.03 3.70 -8.80
C ARG A 217 -4.40 2.72 -7.81
N GLN A 218 -4.28 1.45 -8.18
CA GLN A 218 -3.66 0.44 -7.32
C GLN A 218 -2.16 0.72 -7.24
N LYS A 219 -1.50 0.92 -8.39
CA LYS A 219 -0.10 1.33 -8.41
C LYS A 219 0.12 2.64 -7.65
N LEU A 220 -0.74 3.64 -7.85
CA LEU A 220 -0.64 4.92 -7.16
C LEU A 220 -0.72 4.78 -5.63
N LEU A 221 -1.64 3.95 -5.13
CA LEU A 221 -1.75 3.70 -3.69
C LEU A 221 -0.50 2.97 -3.16
N THR A 222 -0.02 1.95 -3.89
CA THR A 222 1.23 1.25 -3.55
C THR A 222 2.42 2.21 -3.50
N ASP A 223 2.57 3.10 -4.49
CA ASP A 223 3.64 4.09 -4.52
C ASP A 223 3.54 5.04 -3.32
N ILE A 224 2.35 5.54 -2.97
CA ILE A 224 2.14 6.42 -1.81
C ILE A 224 2.51 5.71 -0.50
N ILE A 225 2.06 4.47 -0.30
CA ILE A 225 2.39 3.68 0.89
C ILE A 225 3.90 3.41 0.94
N THR A 226 4.52 3.12 -0.20
CA THR A 226 5.96 2.87 -0.31
C THR A 226 6.77 4.08 0.10
N GLU A 227 6.43 5.28 -0.36
CA GLU A 227 7.13 6.51 0.07
C GLU A 227 6.94 6.77 1.58
N PHE A 228 5.74 6.55 2.13
CA PHE A 228 5.56 6.67 3.58
C PHE A 228 6.40 5.67 4.37
N ILE A 229 6.46 4.39 3.96
CA ILE A 229 7.31 3.39 4.61
C ILE A 229 8.78 3.80 4.51
N ASP A 230 9.24 4.19 3.32
CA ASP A 230 10.63 4.58 3.10
C ASP A 230 11.08 5.70 4.04
N HIS A 231 10.24 6.73 4.20
CA HIS A 231 10.52 7.84 5.11
C HIS A 231 10.34 7.49 6.59
N LEU A 232 9.40 6.59 6.95
CA LEU A 232 9.20 6.14 8.33
C LEU A 232 10.33 5.22 8.83
N VAL A 233 10.90 4.40 7.94
CA VAL A 233 11.96 3.44 8.29
C VAL A 233 13.34 4.09 8.27
N ARG A 234 13.56 5.06 7.38
CA ARG A 234 14.83 5.79 7.36
C ARG A 234 15.04 6.47 8.71
N PRO A 235 16.26 6.41 9.27
CA PRO A 235 16.61 7.22 10.41
C PRO A 235 16.28 8.68 10.07
N ALA A 236 15.46 9.32 10.91
CA ALA A 236 15.31 10.76 10.84
C ALA A 236 16.72 11.35 10.94
N ALA A 237 17.20 12.00 9.88
CA ALA A 237 18.55 12.56 9.79
C ALA A 237 18.73 13.79 10.71
N ALA A 238 18.11 13.78 11.89
CA ALA A 238 18.02 14.87 12.83
C ALA A 238 18.00 14.35 14.26
N SER A 239 19.13 13.79 14.71
CA SER A 239 19.55 13.82 16.12
C SER A 239 21.08 13.73 16.27
N GLU A 240 21.84 14.19 15.27
CA GLU A 240 23.26 14.50 15.45
C GLU A 240 23.49 15.97 15.12
N HIS A 241 23.72 16.73 16.20
CA HIS A 241 24.10 18.14 16.29
C HIS A 241 24.57 18.84 14.99
N PRO A 242 23.97 19.97 14.59
CA PRO A 242 24.58 20.88 13.64
C PRO A 242 25.63 21.72 14.37
N MET A 243 26.83 21.17 14.52
CA MET A 243 28.02 21.98 14.79
C MET A 243 29.10 21.62 13.78
N ILE A 244 29.29 22.55 12.84
CA ILE A 244 30.53 22.79 12.09
C ILE A 244 30.85 21.69 11.07
N GLU A 245 30.28 21.80 9.86
CA GLU A 245 30.98 21.67 8.57
C GLU A 245 29.98 21.75 7.41
N SER A 246 30.27 22.60 6.42
CA SER A 246 29.41 22.83 5.25
C SER A 246 29.23 21.55 4.41
N PRO A 247 28.02 21.24 3.89
CA PRO A 247 27.75 20.01 3.11
C PRO A 247 28.62 19.82 1.86
N SER A 248 29.24 20.89 1.36
CA SER A 248 30.07 20.90 0.15
C SER A 248 31.48 20.31 0.32
N GLN A 249 31.92 19.98 1.55
CA GLN A 249 33.29 19.51 1.83
C GLN A 249 33.40 18.02 2.21
N ARG A 250 32.29 17.31 2.43
CA ARG A 250 32.34 15.86 2.68
C ARG A 250 32.62 15.13 1.37
N LYS A 251 33.81 14.56 1.23
CA LYS A 251 34.08 13.55 0.20
C LYS A 251 33.00 12.46 0.33
N PRO A 252 32.37 12.03 -0.78
CA PRO A 252 31.43 10.93 -0.70
C PRO A 252 32.12 9.72 -0.08
N PRO A 253 31.46 8.99 0.83
CA PRO A 253 32.03 7.78 1.40
C PRO A 253 32.46 6.86 0.26
N ALA A 254 33.71 6.38 0.33
CA ALA A 254 34.19 5.34 -0.56
C ALA A 254 33.60 4.01 -0.07
N PHE A 255 33.02 3.24 -0.99
CA PHE A 255 32.45 1.94 -0.69
C PHE A 255 33.27 0.85 -1.36
N GLU A 256 33.48 -0.25 -0.66
CA GLU A 256 34.17 -1.43 -1.20
C GLU A 256 33.34 -2.15 -2.27
N SER A 257 32.00 -2.05 -2.21
CA SER A 257 31.09 -2.68 -3.16
C SER A 257 29.80 -1.86 -3.36
N LEU A 258 29.07 -2.16 -4.45
CA LEU A 258 27.73 -1.60 -4.68
C LEU A 258 26.71 -2.06 -3.62
N HIS A 259 26.87 -3.25 -3.04
CA HIS A 259 26.03 -3.71 -1.94
C HIS A 259 26.24 -2.85 -0.68
N SER A 260 27.50 -2.51 -0.35
CA SER A 260 27.80 -1.62 0.77
C SER A 260 27.24 -0.21 0.55
N GLN A 261 27.33 0.29 -0.68
CA GLN A 261 26.69 1.56 -1.07
C GLN A 261 25.16 1.48 -0.92
N TRP A 262 24.54 0.37 -1.32
CA TRP A 262 23.11 0.15 -1.21
C TRP A 262 22.62 0.10 0.24
N LEU A 263 23.30 -0.64 1.11
CA LEU A 263 22.98 -0.70 2.53
C LEU A 263 23.08 0.68 3.20
N HIS A 264 24.12 1.45 2.88
CA HIS A 264 24.23 2.84 3.34
C HIS A 264 23.14 3.73 2.75
N ALA A 265 22.82 3.57 1.46
CA ALA A 265 21.80 4.34 0.77
C ALA A 265 20.41 4.13 1.38
N LEU A 266 20.09 2.95 1.94
CA LEU A 266 18.84 2.70 2.67
C LEU A 266 18.68 3.50 3.98
N GLN A 267 19.76 4.10 4.47
CA GLN A 267 19.79 4.82 5.76
C GLN A 267 19.79 6.35 5.59
N ILE A 268 20.05 6.86 4.40
CA ILE A 268 20.15 8.31 4.15
C ILE A 268 18.90 8.85 3.41
N PRO A 269 18.45 10.09 3.65
CA PRO A 269 17.24 10.63 3.02
C PRO A 269 17.24 10.60 1.48
N ALA A 270 18.41 10.83 0.84
CA ALA A 270 18.49 10.88 -0.62
C ALA A 270 18.30 9.50 -1.28
N GLY A 271 18.79 8.43 -0.64
CA GLY A 271 18.73 7.05 -1.16
C GLY A 271 19.41 6.78 -2.51
N MET A 272 20.06 7.77 -3.14
CA MET A 272 20.58 7.64 -4.51
C MET A 272 21.83 6.77 -4.58
N LEU A 273 21.84 5.84 -5.54
CA LEU A 273 22.99 5.01 -5.88
C LEU A 273 23.84 5.68 -6.96
N ARG A 274 25.15 5.43 -6.93
CA ARG A 274 26.12 5.98 -7.88
C ARG A 274 26.98 4.86 -8.42
N GLY A 275 27.03 4.73 -9.74
CA GLY A 275 27.81 3.71 -10.44
C GLY A 275 27.43 3.66 -11.91
N GLU A 276 28.03 2.71 -12.62
CA GLU A 276 27.64 2.40 -13.99
C GLU A 276 26.22 1.83 -14.04
N THR A 277 25.40 2.30 -14.99
CA THR A 277 24.00 1.89 -15.16
C THR A 277 23.82 0.37 -15.24
N LYS A 278 24.74 -0.32 -15.93
CA LYS A 278 24.70 -1.78 -16.07
C LYS A 278 24.86 -2.48 -14.71
N SER A 279 25.88 -2.11 -13.95
CA SER A 279 26.16 -2.69 -12.63
C SER A 279 25.05 -2.37 -11.62
N LEU A 280 24.43 -1.19 -11.71
CA LEU A 280 23.27 -0.84 -10.89
C LEU A 280 22.01 -1.63 -11.28
N ALA A 281 21.82 -1.91 -12.57
CA ALA A 281 20.73 -2.76 -13.04
C ALA A 281 20.92 -4.23 -12.59
N GLU A 282 22.16 -4.74 -12.63
CA GLU A 282 22.50 -6.07 -12.11
C GLU A 282 22.24 -6.16 -10.60
N LEU A 283 22.63 -5.14 -9.82
CA LEU A 283 22.29 -5.06 -8.40
C LEU A 283 20.77 -5.06 -8.18
N ALA A 284 20.02 -4.25 -8.94
CA ALA A 284 18.57 -4.18 -8.82
C ALA A 284 17.92 -5.54 -9.11
N GLN A 285 18.43 -6.29 -10.11
CA GLN A 285 17.98 -7.63 -10.41
C GLN A 285 18.29 -8.61 -9.27
N GLN A 286 19.51 -8.60 -8.73
CA GLN A 286 19.88 -9.46 -7.60
C GLN A 286 19.00 -9.21 -6.37
N VAL A 287 18.70 -7.94 -6.07
CA VAL A 287 17.80 -7.58 -4.97
C VAL A 287 16.37 -8.04 -5.25
N ALA A 288 15.87 -7.89 -6.48
CA ALA A 288 14.56 -8.41 -6.86
C ALA A 288 14.47 -9.94 -6.78
N GLU A 289 15.52 -10.65 -7.21
CA GLU A 289 15.61 -12.12 -7.12
C GLU A 289 15.62 -12.59 -5.66
N TRP A 290 16.34 -11.90 -4.78
CA TRP A 290 16.35 -12.18 -3.34
C TRP A 290 14.97 -11.97 -2.68
N ARG A 291 14.20 -10.96 -3.12
CA ARG A 291 12.85 -10.69 -2.61
C ARG A 291 11.79 -11.64 -3.15
N ARG A 292 12.00 -12.18 -4.35
CA ARG A 292 11.02 -12.98 -5.11
C ARG A 292 10.28 -14.05 -4.31
N PRO A 293 10.91 -14.83 -3.39
CA PRO A 293 10.19 -15.81 -2.58
C PRO A 293 9.09 -15.19 -1.72
N ILE A 294 9.36 -14.02 -1.12
CA ILE A 294 8.40 -13.32 -0.25
C ILE A 294 7.32 -12.64 -1.09
N ASP A 295 7.71 -11.98 -2.18
CA ASP A 295 6.76 -11.32 -3.09
C ASP A 295 5.74 -12.33 -3.63
N ARG A 296 6.19 -13.53 -4.03
CA ARG A 296 5.32 -14.64 -4.47
C ARG A 296 4.35 -15.12 -3.39
N LEU A 297 4.79 -15.16 -2.14
CA LEU A 297 3.91 -15.53 -1.01
C LEU A 297 2.83 -14.48 -0.80
N SER A 298 3.18 -13.19 -0.89
CA SER A 298 2.21 -12.09 -0.76
C SER A 298 1.22 -11.97 -1.92
N GLU A 299 1.67 -12.27 -3.14
CA GLU A 299 0.86 -12.18 -4.36
C GLU A 299 -0.08 -13.37 -4.57
N SER A 300 0.06 -14.43 -3.76
CA SER A 300 -0.78 -15.62 -3.88
C SER A 300 -2.25 -15.34 -3.57
N ASP A 301 -3.12 -16.01 -4.33
CA ASP A 301 -4.56 -16.08 -4.11
C ASP A 301 -4.96 -17.14 -3.08
N PHE A 302 -3.97 -17.84 -2.51
CA PHE A 302 -4.18 -18.95 -1.58
C PHE A 302 -3.50 -18.73 -0.23
N ARG A 303 -4.12 -19.28 0.81
CA ARG A 303 -3.59 -19.48 2.16
C ARG A 303 -3.40 -20.97 2.44
N LEU A 304 -2.20 -21.38 2.83
CA LEU A 304 -1.96 -22.75 3.32
C LEU A 304 -2.68 -22.97 4.65
N CYS A 305 -3.41 -24.09 4.74
CA CYS A 305 -4.18 -24.47 5.91
C CYS A 305 -3.89 -25.90 6.37
N PHE A 306 -3.92 -26.12 7.68
CA PHE A 306 -3.74 -27.41 8.35
C PHE A 306 -5.07 -27.85 8.96
N ARG A 307 -5.62 -28.97 8.50
CA ARG A 307 -6.83 -29.57 9.07
C ARG A 307 -6.48 -30.81 9.85
N LEU A 308 -6.80 -30.83 11.14
CA LEU A 308 -6.65 -32.01 11.97
C LEU A 308 -7.91 -32.88 11.85
N HIS A 309 -7.73 -34.10 11.36
CA HIS A 309 -8.75 -35.15 11.29
C HIS A 309 -8.60 -36.09 12.48
N GLU A 310 -9.74 -36.45 13.05
CA GLU A 310 -9.86 -37.47 14.08
C GLU A 310 -9.53 -38.86 13.48
N PRO A 311 -9.01 -39.78 14.29
CA PRO A 311 -8.83 -41.16 13.85
C PRO A 311 -10.18 -41.80 13.49
N ASP A 312 -10.20 -42.55 12.39
CA ASP A 312 -11.36 -43.33 11.98
C ASP A 312 -11.60 -44.49 12.98
N GLY A 313 -12.41 -44.21 14.00
CA GLY A 313 -12.72 -45.11 15.10
C GLY A 313 -13.95 -44.62 15.85
N SER A 314 -15.11 -45.02 15.33
CA SER A 314 -16.45 -44.83 15.90
C SER A 314 -16.52 -45.08 17.41
N ILE A 315 -17.29 -44.26 18.13
CA ILE A 315 -18.03 -44.53 19.38
C ILE A 315 -17.60 -45.85 20.07
N PRO A 316 -17.02 -45.83 21.29
CA PRO A 316 -16.55 -47.04 21.96
C PRO A 316 -17.71 -48.01 22.18
N SER A 317 -17.84 -49.02 21.31
CA SER A 317 -18.74 -50.15 21.53
C SER A 317 -18.05 -51.08 22.52
N ARG A 318 -18.58 -51.13 23.75
CA ARG A 318 -18.03 -51.86 24.92
C ARG A 318 -18.02 -53.39 24.79
N ILE A 319 -17.95 -53.93 23.58
CA ILE A 319 -18.04 -55.37 23.35
C ILE A 319 -16.97 -55.73 22.33
N SER A 320 -15.77 -56.06 22.83
CA SER A 320 -14.81 -57.05 22.31
C SER A 320 -13.40 -56.62 22.70
N GLY A 321 -12.89 -57.18 23.79
CA GLY A 321 -11.48 -57.04 24.14
C GLY A 321 -10.63 -57.88 23.18
N LYS A 322 -10.13 -57.26 22.11
CA LYS A 322 -8.86 -57.61 21.45
C LYS A 322 -8.56 -56.64 20.30
N GLU A 323 -7.30 -56.20 20.32
CA GLU A 323 -6.52 -55.51 19.28
C GLU A 323 -6.62 -53.98 19.25
N ALA A 324 -5.44 -53.37 19.32
CA ALA A 324 -5.19 -51.95 19.52
C ALA A 324 -5.88 -51.12 18.42
N GLU A 325 -6.88 -50.33 18.83
CA GLU A 325 -7.46 -49.28 17.99
C GLU A 325 -6.32 -48.33 17.57
N ASN A 326 -5.96 -48.36 16.28
CA ASN A 326 -5.02 -47.39 15.70
C ASN A 326 -5.67 -46.01 15.74
N HIS A 327 -5.52 -45.30 16.86
CA HIS A 327 -5.92 -43.91 17.01
C HIS A 327 -4.93 -42.98 16.30
N THR A 328 -4.75 -43.18 14.99
CA THR A 328 -3.88 -42.38 14.16
C THR A 328 -4.60 -41.10 13.76
N TRP A 329 -4.17 -39.99 14.32
CA TRP A 329 -4.62 -38.65 13.93
C TRP A 329 -3.93 -38.25 12.63
N ARG A 330 -4.59 -37.42 11.83
CA ARG A 330 -4.02 -36.96 10.55
C ARG A 330 -4.18 -35.47 10.39
N VAL A 331 -3.07 -34.78 10.13
CA VAL A 331 -3.10 -33.39 9.65
C VAL A 331 -3.08 -33.41 8.13
N GLU A 332 -4.10 -32.84 7.50
CA GLU A 332 -4.22 -32.65 6.05
C GLU A 332 -3.84 -31.22 5.66
N TYR A 333 -3.13 -31.08 4.53
CA TYR A 333 -2.81 -29.78 3.94
C TYR A 333 -3.87 -29.36 2.92
N LEU A 334 -4.34 -28.12 3.05
CA LEU A 334 -5.36 -27.51 2.20
C LEU A 334 -4.87 -26.15 1.71
N LEU A 335 -5.26 -25.75 0.50
CA LEU A 335 -5.15 -24.36 0.04
C LEU A 335 -6.54 -23.71 0.12
N GLN A 336 -6.66 -22.65 0.90
CA GLN A 336 -7.88 -21.84 1.00
C GLN A 336 -7.76 -20.64 0.07
N ARG A 337 -8.80 -20.33 -0.71
CA ARG A 337 -8.80 -19.10 -1.54
C ARG A 337 -9.04 -17.85 -0.70
N HIS A 338 -8.39 -16.75 -1.05
CA HIS A 338 -8.59 -15.46 -0.38
C HIS A 338 -9.90 -14.78 -0.74
N ASP A 339 -10.31 -14.87 -2.01
CA ASP A 339 -11.53 -14.23 -2.50
C ASP A 339 -12.81 -14.95 -2.04
N ASP A 340 -12.71 -16.26 -1.80
CA ASP A 340 -13.75 -17.07 -1.21
C ASP A 340 -13.17 -18.09 -0.21
N PRO A 341 -13.12 -17.73 1.09
CA PRO A 341 -12.59 -18.62 2.14
C PRO A 341 -13.35 -19.94 2.31
N SER A 342 -14.55 -20.08 1.74
CA SER A 342 -15.29 -21.35 1.77
C SER A 342 -14.69 -22.39 0.83
N ILE A 343 -13.92 -21.95 -0.17
CA ILE A 343 -13.25 -22.82 -1.12
C ILE A 343 -11.94 -23.34 -0.52
N LEU A 344 -11.92 -24.63 -0.20
CA LEU A 344 -10.77 -25.36 0.31
C LEU A 344 -10.35 -26.45 -0.69
N LEU A 345 -9.11 -26.37 -1.16
CA LEU A 345 -8.55 -27.27 -2.16
C LEU A 345 -7.57 -28.23 -1.47
N PRO A 346 -7.84 -29.55 -1.44
CA PRO A 346 -6.90 -30.52 -0.90
C PRO A 346 -5.58 -30.53 -1.69
N VAL A 347 -4.47 -30.34 -0.99
CA VAL A 347 -3.13 -30.37 -1.61
C VAL A 347 -2.85 -31.71 -2.29
N LYS A 348 -3.44 -32.81 -1.79
CA LYS A 348 -3.38 -34.13 -2.42
C LYS A 348 -3.86 -34.13 -3.88
N GLU A 349 -4.86 -33.32 -4.20
CA GLU A 349 -5.41 -33.22 -5.56
C GLU A 349 -4.50 -32.36 -6.46
N LEU A 350 -3.85 -31.34 -5.91
CA LEU A 350 -2.87 -30.51 -6.62
C LEU A 350 -1.70 -31.32 -7.16
N TRP A 351 -1.22 -32.30 -6.40
CA TRP A 351 -0.16 -33.21 -6.83
C TRP A 351 -0.61 -34.17 -7.94
N LYS A 352 -1.90 -34.57 -7.96
CA LYS A 352 -2.46 -35.51 -8.94
C LYS A 352 -2.83 -34.86 -10.27
N ASN A 353 -3.40 -33.64 -10.24
CA ASN A 353 -4.08 -33.03 -11.38
C ASN A 353 -3.18 -32.12 -12.25
N GLY A 354 -1.87 -32.36 -12.26
CA GLY A 354 -0.87 -31.51 -12.91
C GLY A 354 -0.94 -31.35 -14.43
N SER A 355 -1.97 -31.85 -15.11
CA SER A 355 -2.02 -31.97 -16.56
C SER A 355 -3.23 -31.31 -17.24
N ARG A 356 -4.11 -30.61 -16.51
CA ARG A 356 -5.35 -30.06 -17.12
C ARG A 356 -5.54 -28.53 -17.11
N GLN A 357 -4.79 -27.76 -16.32
CA GLN A 357 -4.84 -26.28 -16.29
C GLN A 357 -3.51 -25.65 -15.82
N GLU A 358 -2.43 -25.83 -16.59
CA GLU A 358 -1.03 -25.68 -16.14
C GLU A 358 -0.67 -24.35 -15.45
N ALA A 359 -1.01 -23.19 -16.01
CA ALA A 359 -0.46 -21.92 -15.53
C ALA A 359 -0.93 -21.49 -14.11
N ALA A 360 -2.22 -21.63 -13.78
CA ALA A 360 -2.72 -21.23 -12.45
C ALA A 360 -2.25 -22.19 -11.35
N TRP A 361 -2.12 -23.47 -11.67
CA TRP A 361 -1.68 -24.50 -10.74
C TRP A 361 -0.17 -24.46 -10.49
N ASP A 362 0.63 -24.02 -11.45
CA ASP A 362 2.07 -23.84 -11.26
C ASP A 362 2.36 -22.74 -10.23
N HIS A 363 1.66 -21.62 -10.27
CA HIS A 363 1.77 -20.57 -9.25
C HIS A 363 1.34 -21.09 -7.86
N ALA A 364 0.24 -21.85 -7.80
CA ALA A 364 -0.23 -22.47 -6.56
C ALA A 364 0.77 -23.48 -5.98
N ARG A 365 1.48 -24.23 -6.84
CA ARG A 365 2.53 -25.19 -6.43
C ARG A 365 3.77 -24.50 -5.91
N GLU A 366 4.25 -23.47 -6.60
CA GLU A 366 5.37 -22.66 -6.12
C GLU A 366 5.03 -22.02 -4.77
N TYR A 367 3.84 -21.42 -4.63
CA TYR A 367 3.35 -20.90 -3.35
C TYR A 367 3.30 -21.97 -2.28
N LEU A 368 2.75 -23.15 -2.58
CA LEU A 368 2.63 -24.26 -1.64
C LEU A 368 4.00 -24.71 -1.12
N LEU A 369 4.98 -24.87 -2.02
CA LEU A 369 6.33 -25.29 -1.63
C LEU A 369 7.02 -24.24 -0.76
N LEU A 370 6.89 -22.95 -1.09
CA LEU A 370 7.39 -21.85 -0.28
C LEU A 370 6.73 -21.84 1.10
N SER A 371 5.40 -21.96 1.15
CA SER A 371 4.60 -21.94 2.39
C SER A 371 4.88 -23.15 3.28
N LEU A 372 5.04 -24.34 2.70
CA LEU A 372 5.44 -25.53 3.44
C LEU A 372 6.88 -25.43 3.95
N GLY A 373 7.79 -24.80 3.18
CA GLY A 373 9.14 -24.49 3.63
C GLY A 373 9.15 -23.58 4.86
N GLN A 374 8.29 -22.56 4.88
CA GLN A 374 8.09 -21.70 6.06
C GLN A 374 7.50 -22.48 7.24
N ALA A 375 6.48 -23.28 7.01
CA ALA A 375 5.85 -24.10 8.05
C ALA A 375 6.80 -25.16 8.62
N ALA A 376 7.75 -25.68 7.83
CA ALA A 376 8.78 -26.62 8.29
C ALA A 376 9.71 -26.01 9.34
N ALA A 377 9.98 -24.70 9.27
CA ALA A 377 10.75 -24.00 10.30
C ALA A 377 10.01 -23.96 11.66
N LEU A 378 8.68 -24.11 11.66
CA LEU A 378 7.83 -24.09 12.86
C LEU A 378 7.45 -25.50 13.33
N SER A 379 7.57 -26.51 12.48
CA SER A 379 7.09 -27.87 12.75
C SER A 379 7.99 -28.94 12.14
N GLN A 380 8.60 -29.75 13.00
CA GLN A 380 9.35 -30.93 12.60
C GLN A 380 8.48 -31.95 11.84
N HIS A 381 7.17 -32.01 12.12
CA HIS A 381 6.25 -32.89 11.41
C HIS A 381 6.08 -32.47 9.95
N VAL A 382 6.00 -31.16 9.70
CA VAL A 382 5.96 -30.60 8.34
C VAL A 382 7.29 -30.85 7.63
N GLU A 383 8.41 -30.59 8.29
CA GLU A 383 9.76 -30.86 7.75
C GLU A 383 9.93 -32.33 7.31
N ARG A 384 9.50 -33.28 8.15
CA ARG A 384 9.53 -34.71 7.80
C ARG A 384 8.62 -35.04 6.61
N SER A 385 7.46 -34.37 6.51
CA SER A 385 6.54 -34.56 5.38
C SER A 385 7.15 -34.14 4.04
N LEU A 386 7.99 -33.10 4.03
CA LEU A 386 8.66 -32.57 2.83
C LEU A 386 9.69 -33.53 2.22
N LYS A 387 10.14 -34.55 2.96
CA LYS A 387 11.03 -35.61 2.41
C LYS A 387 10.30 -36.52 1.42
N LYS A 388 8.97 -36.49 1.36
CA LYS A 388 8.14 -37.23 0.40
C LYS A 388 7.97 -36.39 -0.88
N SER A 389 7.82 -37.04 -2.03
CA SER A 389 7.67 -36.38 -3.33
C SER A 389 6.37 -35.58 -3.51
N ALA A 390 5.32 -35.90 -2.74
CA ALA A 390 4.01 -35.24 -2.80
C ALA A 390 3.44 -35.03 -1.38
N PRO A 391 3.97 -34.05 -0.61
CA PRO A 391 3.54 -33.80 0.75
C PRO A 391 2.10 -33.28 0.78
N ALA A 392 1.18 -34.03 1.39
CA ALA A 392 -0.24 -33.66 1.51
C ALA A 392 -0.76 -33.70 2.96
N GLY A 393 0.15 -33.86 3.93
CA GLY A 393 -0.17 -34.03 5.33
C GLY A 393 0.83 -34.93 6.07
N TYR A 394 0.58 -35.14 7.35
CA TYR A 394 1.32 -36.05 8.21
C TYR A 394 0.39 -36.72 9.23
N GLU A 395 0.87 -37.82 9.80
CA GLU A 395 0.17 -38.58 10.84
C GLU A 395 0.74 -38.22 12.20
N LEU A 396 -0.13 -38.25 13.22
CA LEU A 396 0.16 -37.96 14.61
C LEU A 396 -0.37 -39.08 15.50
N ASP A 397 0.31 -39.34 16.61
CA ASP A 397 -0.27 -40.10 17.71
C ASP A 397 -1.17 -39.21 18.59
N THR A 398 -1.83 -39.80 19.59
CA THR A 398 -2.76 -39.05 20.46
C THR A 398 -2.05 -37.96 21.28
N SER A 399 -0.81 -38.19 21.73
CA SER A 399 -0.02 -37.22 22.48
C SER A 399 0.33 -36.00 21.62
N SER A 400 0.80 -36.25 20.40
CA SER A 400 1.18 -35.22 19.43
C SER A 400 -0.04 -34.48 18.87
N ALA A 401 -1.19 -35.15 18.77
CA ALA A 401 -2.46 -34.50 18.45
C ALA A 401 -2.90 -33.54 19.56
N HIS A 402 -2.72 -33.91 20.84
CA HIS A 402 -2.98 -33.01 21.96
C HIS A 402 -2.01 -31.81 21.96
N GLU A 403 -0.72 -32.02 21.67
CA GLU A 403 0.25 -30.93 21.48
C GLU A 403 -0.14 -30.00 20.33
N PHE A 404 -0.63 -30.58 19.22
CA PHE A 404 -1.14 -29.81 18.09
C PHE A 404 -2.29 -28.89 18.52
N LEU A 405 -3.27 -29.44 19.24
CA LEU A 405 -4.46 -28.73 19.70
C LEU A 405 -4.17 -27.62 20.71
N THR A 406 -3.13 -27.79 21.54
CA THR A 406 -2.82 -26.87 22.66
C THR A 406 -1.78 -25.82 22.31
N HIS A 407 -0.81 -26.14 21.46
CA HIS A 407 0.32 -25.25 21.15
C HIS A 407 0.48 -24.97 19.66
N GLN A 408 0.57 -26.03 18.84
CA GLN A 408 0.98 -25.86 17.44
C GLN A 408 -0.06 -25.11 16.59
N ALA A 409 -1.35 -25.33 16.86
CA ALA A 409 -2.43 -24.61 16.21
C ALA A 409 -2.27 -23.08 16.34
N LEU A 410 -1.98 -22.59 17.55
CA LEU A 410 -1.78 -21.17 17.81
C LEU A 410 -0.54 -20.62 17.09
N ILE A 411 0.57 -21.38 17.09
CA ILE A 411 1.80 -20.98 16.38
C ILE A 411 1.54 -20.86 14.88
N PHE A 412 0.80 -21.80 14.29
CA PHE A 412 0.45 -21.74 12.87
C PHE A 412 -0.49 -20.57 12.55
N GLU A 413 -1.50 -20.30 13.38
CA GLU A 413 -2.37 -19.14 13.20
C GLU A 413 -1.61 -17.81 13.31
N GLN A 414 -0.71 -17.69 14.28
CA GLN A 414 0.16 -16.51 14.45
C GLN A 414 1.11 -16.31 13.27
N ALA A 415 1.56 -17.40 12.64
CA ALA A 415 2.36 -17.37 11.43
C ALA A 415 1.54 -17.11 10.16
N GLY A 416 0.22 -16.93 10.27
CA GLY A 416 -0.65 -16.61 9.14
C GLY A 416 -1.24 -17.83 8.42
N PHE A 417 -0.97 -19.05 8.86
CA PHE A 417 -1.59 -20.26 8.30
C PHE A 417 -3.02 -20.44 8.80
N GLY A 418 -3.88 -21.06 8.00
CA GLY A 418 -5.22 -21.44 8.45
C GLY A 418 -5.17 -22.74 9.26
N VAL A 419 -5.96 -22.85 10.31
CA VAL A 419 -6.04 -24.07 11.12
C VAL A 419 -7.50 -24.48 11.28
N PHE A 420 -7.79 -25.74 10.96
CA PHE A 420 -9.10 -26.33 11.13
C PHE A 420 -9.04 -27.44 12.18
N LEU A 421 -9.66 -27.18 13.32
CA LEU A 421 -9.70 -28.09 14.45
C LEU A 421 -11.03 -28.85 14.50
N PRO A 422 -11.05 -30.03 15.13
CA PRO A 422 -12.27 -30.77 15.38
C PRO A 422 -13.34 -29.97 16.14
N ALA A 423 -14.61 -30.19 15.79
CA ALA A 423 -15.73 -29.39 16.31
C ALA A 423 -15.94 -29.48 17.83
N TRP A 424 -15.50 -30.57 18.48
CA TRP A 424 -15.60 -30.73 19.93
C TRP A 424 -14.57 -29.88 20.69
N TRP A 425 -13.43 -29.56 20.08
CA TRP A 425 -12.39 -28.73 20.71
C TRP A 425 -12.81 -27.27 20.80
N THR A 426 -13.48 -26.76 19.77
CA THR A 426 -13.92 -25.35 19.69
C THR A 426 -15.18 -25.05 20.50
N ARG A 427 -15.90 -26.06 21.00
CA ARG A 427 -17.15 -25.89 21.78
C ARG A 427 -16.96 -25.38 23.21
N LYS A 428 -15.72 -25.28 23.71
CA LYS A 428 -15.41 -24.58 24.97
C LYS A 428 -14.66 -23.27 24.71
N GLY A 429 -15.39 -22.29 24.20
CA GLY A 429 -15.07 -20.86 24.42
C GLY A 429 -14.07 -20.22 23.45
N THR A 430 -14.40 -20.10 22.16
CA THR A 430 -14.41 -18.81 21.44
C THR A 430 -14.91 -19.02 20.01
N SER A 431 -16.16 -18.62 19.74
CA SER A 431 -16.52 -18.15 18.41
C SER A 431 -15.80 -16.82 18.22
N LYS A 432 -14.63 -16.85 17.58
CA LYS A 432 -14.18 -15.70 16.81
C LYS A 432 -14.23 -16.11 15.35
N HIS A 433 -15.38 -15.82 14.76
CA HIS A 433 -15.43 -15.52 13.33
C HIS A 433 -14.31 -14.52 13.05
N GLY A 434 -13.39 -14.88 12.16
CA GLY A 434 -12.46 -13.94 11.57
C GLY A 434 -13.25 -12.90 10.77
N CYS A 435 -13.66 -11.84 11.46
CA CYS A 435 -13.95 -10.53 10.91
C CYS A 435 -13.02 -9.57 11.64
N VAL A 436 -11.92 -9.17 10.99
CA VAL A 436 -11.22 -7.91 11.21
C VAL A 436 -10.62 -7.45 9.90
#